data_AF-A0AA88HWS1-F1
#
_entry.id   AF-A0AA88HWS1-F1
#
_cell.length_a   1.000
_cell.length_b   1.000
_cell.length_c   1.000
_cell.angle_alpha   90.00
_cell.angle_beta   90.00
_cell.angle_gamma   90.00
#
_symmetry.space_group_name_H-M   'P 1'
#
loop_
_entity.id
_entity.type
_entity.pdbx_description
1 polymer ?
#
loop_
_entity_poly.entity_id
_entity_poly.type
_entity_poly.pdbx_seq_one_letter_code
_entity_poly.pdbx_strand_id
1 'polypeptide(L)'
;CPHQVSCPRVEADDGTPWVPQNSEDLSWPRIVRDLQHKRGHSHCQVCTGEGTLQKWTFTKGKHGERKQKTAEETKKLQCIQKEMQKLDALVSNEVAILRQSIEAASLRLSDSQKRYERAEAEFIEAKKDLFDKKEKKELLTEHLCTIIERLEIIKADKLSELLKQLEESSEPEGLFGIPELASSEGFIALEERVKCDTDDLVAESVDNGRQRKMVEVFDELSDTLCQVADLAEFVRIAHPDRKFSEAAENACININALVERLNTNVELYTSLRRATEESDVAPLTSVDEHVSKLFLFDFEQSGIHLPENLRESIVGLNDRILRLGQRFAMNSHEPRRVPKHLLPPYLANNFPSHGNNVVISSFHADSSNEQAREAAYKLYLYPDKSQEEILDELLLARYELVNLCGYPTFADRTLKNSIAGSPGLVKDFLDVLKIELERRALEEYDVMRHLKKKDVGARDELYCWDPPYLTAILKKQIQGLKSSDFAPYFSIGNCMEGLNLIFQALFDITLEPCVLEEGESWHSDVHKIA
;
A
#
# COMPACT_ATOMS: atom_id res chain seq x y z
N CYS A 1 -91.54 -62.76 -45.16
CA CYS A 1 -90.59 -63.07 -46.24
C CYS A 1 -89.96 -61.79 -46.76
N PRO A 2 -88.68 -61.79 -47.14
CA PRO A 2 -87.59 -61.25 -46.31
C PRO A 2 -86.73 -60.22 -47.06
N HIS A 3 -85.86 -59.48 -46.36
CA HIS A 3 -84.41 -59.49 -46.57
C HIS A 3 -83.73 -58.79 -45.38
N GLN A 4 -82.69 -59.46 -44.89
CA GLN A 4 -82.05 -59.32 -43.58
C GLN A 4 -81.22 -58.04 -43.44
N VAL A 5 -81.28 -57.40 -42.28
CA VAL A 5 -80.14 -56.66 -41.71
C VAL A 5 -79.52 -57.56 -40.66
N SER A 6 -78.26 -57.91 -40.87
CA SER A 6 -77.42 -58.73 -40.02
C SER A 6 -77.18 -58.04 -38.67
N CYS A 7 -77.46 -58.76 -37.58
CA CYS A 7 -77.01 -58.42 -36.23
C CYS A 7 -75.75 -59.26 -35.93
N PRO A 8 -74.71 -58.74 -35.27
CA PRO A 8 -73.47 -59.47 -35.04
C PRO A 8 -73.71 -60.67 -34.11
N ARG A 9 -73.18 -61.83 -34.51
CA ARG A 9 -73.06 -63.03 -33.70
C ARG A 9 -71.79 -62.89 -32.86
N VAL A 10 -71.92 -62.89 -31.54
CA VAL A 10 -70.80 -63.07 -30.61
C VAL A 10 -71.01 -64.44 -29.96
N GLU A 11 -70.13 -65.38 -30.27
CA GLU A 11 -70.10 -66.69 -29.63
C GLU A 11 -69.26 -66.58 -28.35
N ALA A 12 -69.83 -66.99 -27.22
CA ALA A 12 -69.12 -67.37 -26.02
C ALA A 12 -69.72 -68.70 -25.54
N ASP A 13 -68.94 -69.76 -25.77
CA ASP A 13 -69.13 -71.13 -25.28
C ASP A 13 -68.42 -71.23 -23.93
N ASP A 14 -69.16 -71.28 -22.82
CA ASP A 14 -68.79 -71.90 -21.52
C ASP A 14 -69.58 -71.37 -20.30
N GLY A 15 -70.89 -71.67 -20.28
CA GLY A 15 -71.59 -72.05 -19.03
C GLY A 15 -71.58 -71.12 -17.80
N THR A 16 -71.14 -69.86 -17.91
CA THR A 16 -71.15 -68.87 -16.82
C THR A 16 -72.22 -67.81 -17.08
N PRO A 17 -73.08 -67.47 -16.09
CA PRO A 17 -74.18 -66.55 -16.34
C PRO A 17 -73.67 -65.11 -16.52
N TRP A 18 -73.98 -64.52 -17.67
CA TRP A 18 -73.76 -63.10 -17.93
C TRP A 18 -74.64 -62.25 -16.99
N VAL A 19 -73.99 -61.42 -16.18
CA VAL A 19 -74.62 -60.44 -15.28
C VAL A 19 -74.39 -59.03 -15.85
N PRO A 20 -75.44 -58.20 -16.02
CA PRO A 20 -75.29 -56.85 -16.56
C PRO A 20 -74.68 -55.90 -15.53
N GLN A 21 -73.52 -55.32 -15.82
CA GLN A 21 -72.97 -54.19 -15.07
C GLN A 21 -73.37 -52.87 -15.74
N ASN A 22 -74.63 -52.50 -15.51
CA ASN A 22 -75.09 -51.14 -15.20
C ASN A 22 -76.61 -51.16 -15.22
N SER A 23 -77.14 -51.27 -14.01
CA SER A 23 -78.54 -51.23 -13.64
C SER A 23 -79.03 -49.78 -13.66
N GLU A 24 -79.75 -49.38 -14.70
CA GLU A 24 -80.70 -48.25 -14.66
C GLU A 24 -81.54 -48.18 -15.95
N ASP A 25 -82.14 -49.30 -16.37
CA ASP A 25 -83.31 -49.22 -17.25
C ASP A 25 -84.19 -50.49 -17.17
N LEU A 26 -85.11 -50.49 -16.19
CA LEU A 26 -86.15 -51.52 -15.98
C LEU A 26 -87.38 -51.28 -16.87
N SER A 27 -87.23 -50.70 -18.07
CA SER A 27 -88.36 -50.17 -18.84
C SER A 27 -88.85 -51.05 -20.00
N TRP A 28 -88.26 -52.22 -20.25
CA TRP A 28 -88.67 -53.06 -21.39
C TRP A 28 -89.43 -54.33 -20.96
N PRO A 29 -90.75 -54.40 -21.21
CA PRO A 29 -91.57 -55.49 -20.71
C PRO A 29 -91.33 -56.78 -21.51
N ARG A 30 -91.20 -57.91 -20.81
CA ARG A 30 -90.92 -59.23 -21.41
C ARG A 30 -92.23 -59.93 -21.80
N ILE A 31 -92.28 -60.48 -23.02
CA ILE A 31 -93.45 -61.19 -23.56
C ILE A 31 -93.52 -62.59 -22.93
N VAL A 32 -94.63 -62.90 -22.23
CA VAL A 32 -94.74 -64.13 -21.42
C VAL A 32 -95.68 -65.18 -22.02
N ARG A 33 -96.33 -64.97 -23.18
CA ARG A 33 -97.07 -66.00 -23.95
C ARG A 33 -97.50 -65.55 -25.35
N ASP A 34 -97.79 -66.51 -26.23
CA ASP A 34 -98.01 -66.36 -27.68
C ASP A 34 -99.15 -65.42 -28.10
N LEU A 35 -98.93 -64.79 -29.26
CA LEU A 35 -99.83 -63.87 -29.95
C LEU A 35 -101.19 -64.53 -30.27
N GLN A 36 -102.28 -63.94 -29.79
CA GLN A 36 -103.63 -64.28 -30.24
C GLN A 36 -104.18 -63.23 -31.20
N HIS A 37 -104.55 -63.67 -32.40
CA HIS A 37 -105.22 -62.85 -33.40
C HIS A 37 -106.74 -62.94 -33.24
N LYS A 38 -107.39 -61.80 -32.98
CA LYS A 38 -108.84 -61.65 -33.07
C LYS A 38 -109.17 -60.34 -33.79
N ARG A 39 -109.86 -60.46 -34.93
CA ARG A 39 -110.44 -59.34 -35.73
C ARG A 39 -109.46 -58.19 -36.02
N GLY A 40 -108.39 -58.46 -36.76
CA GLY A 40 -107.57 -57.42 -37.41
C GLY A 40 -106.60 -56.63 -36.51
N HIS A 41 -106.51 -56.95 -35.22
CA HIS A 41 -105.58 -56.32 -34.28
C HIS A 41 -104.69 -57.37 -33.59
N SER A 42 -103.38 -57.11 -33.56
CA SER A 42 -102.42 -57.90 -32.81
C SER A 42 -102.39 -57.42 -31.36
N HIS A 43 -102.69 -58.33 -30.43
CA HIS A 43 -102.68 -58.06 -29.00
C HIS A 43 -101.51 -58.79 -28.36
N CYS A 44 -100.70 -58.07 -27.58
CA CYS A 44 -99.65 -58.67 -26.77
C CYS A 44 -99.90 -58.30 -25.30
N GLN A 45 -99.84 -59.29 -24.42
CA GLN A 45 -99.79 -59.07 -22.98
C GLN A 45 -98.35 -59.11 -22.52
N VAL A 46 -97.93 -58.04 -21.85
CA VAL A 46 -96.56 -57.86 -21.42
C VAL A 46 -96.55 -57.65 -19.92
N CYS A 47 -95.65 -58.35 -19.23
CA CYS A 47 -95.49 -58.22 -17.78
C CYS A 47 -94.49 -57.08 -17.53
N THR A 48 -94.91 -56.07 -16.75
CA THR A 48 -94.03 -54.98 -16.33
C THR A 48 -93.20 -55.41 -15.12
N GLY A 49 -92.11 -54.68 -14.81
CA GLY A 49 -91.18 -55.02 -13.73
C GLY A 49 -91.78 -55.15 -12.32
N GLU A 50 -93.05 -54.77 -12.14
CA GLU A 50 -93.79 -54.85 -10.87
C GLU A 50 -94.76 -56.06 -10.79
N GLY A 51 -94.73 -56.97 -11.77
CA GLY A 51 -95.46 -58.25 -11.71
C GLY A 51 -96.93 -58.22 -12.10
N THR A 52 -97.42 -57.14 -12.74
CA THR A 52 -98.79 -57.04 -13.26
C THR A 52 -98.86 -57.16 -14.79
N LEU A 53 -99.91 -57.82 -15.31
CA LEU A 53 -100.12 -58.08 -16.75
C LEU A 53 -100.87 -56.91 -17.42
N GLN A 54 -100.24 -56.23 -18.38
CA GLN A 54 -100.88 -55.17 -19.19
C GLN A 54 -101.05 -55.55 -20.67
N LYS A 55 -102.15 -55.11 -21.29
CA LYS A 55 -102.52 -55.42 -22.67
C LYS A 55 -102.30 -54.21 -23.59
N TRP A 56 -101.40 -54.34 -24.56
CA TRP A 56 -101.05 -53.27 -25.50
C TRP A 56 -101.68 -53.50 -26.88
N THR A 57 -102.19 -52.41 -27.49
CA THR A 57 -102.91 -52.43 -28.77
C THR A 57 -102.26 -51.44 -29.74
N PHE A 58 -101.77 -51.91 -30.88
CA PHE A 58 -101.04 -51.09 -31.85
C PHE A 58 -101.94 -50.62 -33.01
N THR A 59 -101.97 -49.31 -33.31
CA THR A 59 -102.72 -48.71 -34.45
C THR A 59 -101.82 -47.86 -35.37
N LYS A 60 -102.14 -47.84 -36.67
CA LYS A 60 -101.27 -47.39 -37.79
C LYS A 60 -101.09 -45.86 -37.98
N GLY A 61 -101.64 -44.99 -37.12
CA GLY A 61 -101.81 -43.55 -37.43
C GLY A 61 -100.70 -42.55 -37.05
N LYS A 62 -99.68 -42.90 -36.25
CA LYS A 62 -98.75 -41.93 -35.61
C LYS A 62 -97.37 -41.71 -36.29
N HIS A 63 -97.15 -42.16 -37.53
CA HIS A 63 -95.81 -42.16 -38.15
C HIS A 63 -95.48 -40.98 -39.09
N GLY A 64 -96.44 -40.12 -39.45
CA GLY A 64 -96.21 -39.00 -40.39
C GLY A 64 -95.46 -37.81 -39.80
N GLU A 65 -95.91 -37.29 -38.66
CA GLU A 65 -95.40 -36.03 -38.08
C GLU A 65 -93.99 -36.13 -37.48
N ARG A 66 -93.62 -37.29 -36.91
CA ARG A 66 -92.26 -37.49 -36.37
C ARG A 66 -91.19 -37.47 -37.45
N LYS A 67 -91.46 -38.01 -38.65
CA LYS A 67 -90.48 -38.02 -39.76
C LYS A 67 -90.13 -36.61 -40.26
N GLN A 68 -91.10 -35.70 -40.25
CA GLN A 68 -90.91 -34.34 -40.77
C GLN A 68 -90.06 -33.49 -39.83
N LYS A 69 -90.29 -33.60 -38.51
CA LYS A 69 -89.50 -32.90 -37.47
C LYS A 69 -88.04 -33.36 -37.42
N THR A 70 -87.81 -34.67 -37.55
CA THR A 70 -86.45 -35.23 -37.62
C THR A 70 -85.70 -34.78 -38.87
N ALA A 71 -86.39 -34.61 -40.01
CA ALA A 71 -85.77 -34.12 -41.24
C ALA A 71 -85.32 -32.65 -41.14
N GLU A 72 -86.07 -31.79 -40.44
CA GLU A 72 -85.68 -30.39 -40.19
C GLU A 72 -84.51 -30.28 -39.21
N GLU A 73 -84.50 -31.06 -38.14
CA GLU A 73 -83.36 -31.12 -37.19
C GLU A 73 -82.09 -31.63 -37.88
N THR A 74 -82.21 -32.63 -38.75
CA THR A 74 -81.08 -33.13 -39.56
C THR A 74 -80.50 -32.04 -40.48
N LYS A 75 -81.36 -31.20 -41.10
CA LYS A 75 -80.90 -30.06 -41.92
C LYS A 75 -80.18 -29.00 -41.10
N LYS A 76 -80.65 -28.68 -39.89
CA LYS A 76 -79.98 -27.74 -38.99
C LYS A 76 -78.61 -28.26 -38.56
N LEU A 77 -78.53 -29.54 -38.19
CA LEU A 77 -77.26 -30.18 -37.84
C LEU A 77 -76.27 -30.19 -39.02
N GLN A 78 -76.74 -30.44 -40.24
CA GLN A 78 -75.89 -30.34 -41.45
C GLN A 78 -75.37 -28.91 -41.69
N CYS A 79 -76.16 -27.88 -41.37
CA CYS A 79 -75.73 -26.49 -41.49
C CYS A 79 -74.66 -26.14 -40.46
N ILE A 80 -74.84 -26.55 -39.20
CA ILE A 80 -73.85 -26.36 -38.12
C ILE A 80 -72.56 -27.12 -38.45
N GLN A 81 -72.67 -28.36 -38.93
CA GLN A 81 -71.50 -29.16 -39.33
C GLN A 81 -70.70 -28.50 -40.46
N LYS A 82 -71.39 -27.87 -41.43
CA LYS A 82 -70.72 -27.08 -42.48
C LYS A 82 -70.00 -25.85 -41.94
N GLU A 83 -70.58 -25.13 -40.98
CA GLU A 83 -69.92 -23.97 -40.38
C GLU A 83 -68.74 -24.37 -39.49
N MET A 84 -68.84 -25.47 -38.73
CA MET A 84 -67.70 -26.00 -37.99
C MET A 84 -66.56 -26.42 -38.92
N GLN A 85 -66.86 -27.08 -40.04
CA GLN A 85 -65.84 -27.43 -41.04
C GLN A 85 -65.14 -26.21 -41.64
N LYS A 86 -65.85 -25.08 -41.83
CA LYS A 86 -65.24 -23.82 -42.28
C LYS A 86 -64.32 -23.23 -41.22
N LEU A 87 -64.75 -23.21 -39.96
CA LEU A 87 -63.93 -22.71 -38.86
C LEU A 87 -62.67 -23.56 -38.66
N ASP A 88 -62.78 -24.89 -38.73
CA ASP A 88 -61.64 -25.80 -38.67
C ASP A 88 -60.65 -25.53 -39.81
N ALA A 89 -61.15 -25.27 -41.02
CA ALA A 89 -60.30 -24.91 -42.16
C ALA A 89 -59.59 -23.56 -41.97
N LEU A 90 -60.27 -22.55 -41.41
CA LEU A 90 -59.67 -21.24 -41.10
C LEU A 90 -58.59 -21.37 -40.03
N VAL A 91 -58.87 -22.07 -38.93
CA VAL A 91 -57.91 -22.30 -37.85
C VAL A 91 -56.71 -23.10 -38.38
N SER A 92 -56.94 -24.13 -39.19
CA SER A 92 -55.86 -24.91 -39.80
C SER A 92 -54.95 -24.04 -40.67
N ASN A 93 -55.52 -23.12 -41.45
CA ASN A 93 -54.76 -22.19 -42.28
C ASN A 93 -53.96 -21.17 -41.44
N GLU A 94 -54.57 -20.57 -40.42
CA GLU A 94 -53.87 -19.62 -39.53
C GLU A 94 -52.75 -20.29 -38.75
N VAL A 95 -52.97 -21.52 -38.25
CA VAL A 95 -51.94 -22.32 -37.60
C VAL A 95 -50.80 -22.65 -38.56
N ALA A 96 -51.09 -22.95 -39.83
CA ALA A 96 -50.06 -23.19 -40.84
C ALA A 96 -49.20 -21.94 -41.10
N ILE A 97 -49.82 -20.76 -41.22
CA ILE A 97 -49.12 -19.48 -41.41
C ILE A 97 -48.24 -19.15 -40.20
N LEU A 98 -48.75 -19.34 -38.98
CA LEU A 98 -47.99 -19.12 -37.76
C LEU A 98 -46.82 -20.09 -37.64
N ARG A 99 -47.01 -21.38 -37.95
CA ARG A 99 -45.92 -22.38 -37.96
C ARG A 99 -44.81 -21.97 -38.92
N GLN A 100 -45.16 -21.57 -40.15
CA GLN A 100 -44.20 -21.12 -41.15
C GLN A 100 -43.43 -19.87 -40.69
N SER A 101 -44.13 -18.95 -40.01
CA SER A 101 -43.52 -17.73 -39.44
C SER A 101 -42.56 -18.05 -38.29
N ILE A 102 -42.91 -19.00 -37.41
CA ILE A 102 -42.06 -19.48 -36.31
C ILE A 102 -40.81 -20.17 -36.86
N GLU A 103 -40.96 -21.03 -37.87
CA GLU A 103 -39.82 -21.70 -38.53
C GLU A 103 -38.87 -20.68 -39.15
N ALA A 104 -39.39 -19.68 -39.87
CA ALA A 104 -38.58 -18.61 -40.45
C ALA A 104 -37.86 -17.77 -39.39
N ALA A 105 -38.53 -17.43 -38.28
CA ALA A 105 -37.92 -16.71 -37.16
C ALA A 105 -36.84 -17.52 -36.46
N SER A 106 -37.07 -18.83 -36.27
CA SER A 106 -36.13 -19.76 -35.63
C SER A 106 -34.86 -19.93 -36.46
N LEU A 107 -35.00 -20.00 -37.79
CA LEU A 107 -33.86 -20.04 -38.71
C LEU A 107 -33.01 -18.76 -38.60
N ARG A 108 -33.65 -17.58 -38.64
CA ARG A 108 -32.95 -16.28 -38.51
C ARG A 108 -32.23 -16.13 -37.17
N LEU A 109 -32.82 -16.63 -36.08
CA LEU A 109 -32.19 -16.65 -34.77
C LEU A 109 -30.94 -17.53 -34.77
N SER A 110 -31.03 -18.74 -35.33
CA SER A 110 -29.89 -19.66 -35.44
C SER A 110 -28.75 -19.06 -36.27
N ASP A 111 -29.07 -18.41 -37.40
CA ASP A 111 -28.06 -17.75 -38.23
C ASP A 111 -27.40 -16.57 -37.52
N SER A 112 -28.18 -15.78 -36.78
CA SER A 112 -27.68 -14.65 -35.99
C SER A 112 -26.78 -15.14 -34.84
N GLN A 113 -27.15 -16.23 -34.18
CA GLN A 113 -26.37 -16.84 -33.10
C GLN A 113 -25.03 -17.38 -33.61
N LYS A 114 -25.02 -18.09 -34.74
CA LYS A 114 -23.77 -18.54 -35.38
C LYS A 114 -22.85 -17.39 -35.81
N ARG A 115 -23.43 -16.24 -36.16
CA ARG A 115 -22.66 -15.03 -36.49
C ARG A 115 -22.05 -14.42 -35.22
N TYR A 116 -22.81 -14.36 -34.13
CA TYR A 116 -22.33 -13.90 -32.82
C TYR A 116 -21.17 -14.77 -32.33
N GLU A 117 -21.34 -16.09 -32.31
CA GLU A 117 -20.31 -17.03 -31.85
C GLU A 117 -19.00 -16.92 -32.66
N ARG A 118 -19.11 -16.70 -33.98
CA ARG A 118 -17.93 -16.44 -34.83
C ARG A 118 -17.23 -15.12 -34.47
N ALA A 119 -17.98 -14.05 -34.28
CA ALA A 119 -17.41 -12.75 -33.90
C ALA A 119 -16.77 -12.80 -32.51
N GLU A 120 -17.35 -13.56 -31.58
CA GLU A 120 -16.79 -13.77 -30.24
C GLU A 120 -15.48 -14.57 -30.29
N ALA A 121 -15.43 -15.63 -31.10
CA ALA A 121 -14.20 -16.40 -31.31
C ALA A 121 -13.08 -15.53 -31.90
N GLU A 122 -13.39 -14.73 -32.93
CA GLU A 122 -12.45 -13.80 -33.56
C GLU A 122 -11.98 -12.72 -32.57
N PHE A 123 -12.88 -12.18 -31.74
CA PHE A 123 -12.54 -11.22 -30.69
C PHE A 123 -11.59 -11.80 -29.64
N ILE A 124 -11.84 -13.03 -29.19
CA ILE A 124 -10.98 -13.71 -28.22
C ILE A 124 -9.60 -13.98 -28.81
N GLU A 125 -9.52 -14.40 -30.07
CA GLU A 125 -8.26 -14.62 -30.78
C GLU A 125 -7.47 -13.32 -30.96
N ALA A 126 -8.11 -12.26 -31.44
CA ALA A 126 -7.50 -10.94 -31.56
C ALA A 126 -7.03 -10.38 -30.20
N LYS A 127 -7.78 -10.64 -29.12
CA LYS A 127 -7.40 -10.24 -27.76
C LYS A 127 -6.18 -11.00 -27.25
N LYS A 128 -6.07 -12.31 -27.55
CA LYS A 128 -4.88 -13.11 -27.21
C LYS A 128 -3.66 -12.63 -27.98
N ASP A 129 -3.77 -12.44 -29.30
CA ASP A 129 -2.65 -11.91 -30.10
C ASP A 129 -2.22 -10.53 -29.58
N LEU A 130 -3.16 -9.61 -29.31
CA LEU A 130 -2.83 -8.31 -28.73
C LEU A 130 -2.10 -8.41 -27.39
N PHE A 131 -2.50 -9.34 -26.52
CA PHE A 131 -1.83 -9.57 -25.25
C PHE A 131 -0.39 -10.08 -25.46
N ASP A 132 -0.22 -11.08 -26.31
CA ASP A 132 1.10 -11.66 -26.61
C ASP A 132 2.06 -10.64 -27.25
N LYS A 133 1.54 -9.79 -28.17
CA LYS A 133 2.34 -8.69 -28.76
C LYS A 133 2.72 -7.65 -27.72
N LYS A 134 1.83 -7.36 -26.76
CA LYS A 134 2.09 -6.39 -25.69
C LYS A 134 3.14 -6.91 -24.72
N GLU A 135 3.04 -8.16 -24.28
CA GLU A 135 4.03 -8.82 -23.42
C GLU A 135 5.40 -8.86 -24.11
N LYS A 136 5.44 -9.20 -25.41
CA LYS A 136 6.68 -9.18 -26.18
C LYS A 136 7.29 -7.78 -26.30
N LYS A 137 6.46 -6.74 -26.47
CA LYS A 137 6.93 -5.35 -26.47
C LYS A 137 7.52 -4.96 -25.10
N GLU A 138 6.84 -5.31 -24.01
CA GLU A 138 7.31 -5.03 -22.64
C GLU A 138 8.65 -5.74 -22.38
N LEU A 139 8.77 -7.03 -22.71
CA LEU A 139 10.02 -7.78 -22.60
C LEU A 139 11.17 -7.17 -23.41
N LEU A 140 10.90 -6.75 -24.66
CA LEU A 140 11.92 -6.09 -25.49
C LEU A 140 12.32 -4.73 -24.93
N THR A 141 11.39 -4.02 -24.29
CA THR A 141 11.66 -2.73 -23.64
C THR A 141 12.55 -2.93 -22.42
N GLU A 142 12.25 -3.94 -21.60
CA GLU A 142 13.07 -4.32 -20.45
C GLU A 142 14.49 -4.71 -20.89
N HIS A 143 14.62 -5.58 -21.90
CA HIS A 143 15.93 -5.92 -22.47
C HIS A 143 16.70 -4.70 -22.98
N LEU A 144 16.03 -3.75 -23.65
CA LEU A 144 16.66 -2.51 -24.11
C LEU A 144 17.18 -1.68 -22.92
N CYS A 145 16.39 -1.54 -21.86
CA CYS A 145 16.81 -0.83 -20.64
C CYS A 145 18.04 -1.50 -20.01
N THR A 146 18.04 -2.83 -19.89
CA THR A 146 19.21 -3.57 -19.37
C THR A 146 20.46 -3.39 -20.24
N ILE A 147 20.30 -3.32 -21.57
CA ILE A 147 21.42 -3.06 -22.49
C ILE A 147 21.94 -1.63 -22.29
N ILE A 148 21.05 -0.64 -22.19
CA ILE A 148 21.43 0.76 -21.95
C ILE A 148 22.18 0.88 -20.63
N GLU A 149 21.65 0.32 -19.54
CA GLU A 149 22.31 0.31 -18.22
C GLU A 149 23.70 -0.32 -18.29
N ARG A 150 23.83 -1.49 -18.94
CA ARG A 150 25.15 -2.13 -19.14
C ARG A 150 26.10 -1.26 -19.96
N LEU A 151 25.62 -0.59 -21.00
CA LEU A 151 26.45 0.28 -21.83
C LEU A 151 26.86 1.54 -21.09
N GLU A 152 26.00 2.13 -20.26
CA GLU A 152 26.34 3.27 -19.40
C GLU A 152 27.38 2.87 -18.34
N ILE A 153 27.24 1.69 -17.72
CA ILE A 153 28.27 1.14 -16.82
C ILE A 153 29.60 0.95 -17.56
N ILE A 154 29.59 0.31 -18.74
CA ILE A 154 30.82 0.10 -19.54
C ILE A 154 31.45 1.44 -19.93
N LYS A 155 30.63 2.45 -20.24
CA LYS A 155 31.10 3.79 -20.59
C LYS A 155 31.68 4.51 -19.38
N ALA A 156 31.06 4.39 -18.20
CA ALA A 156 31.58 4.92 -16.94
C ALA A 156 32.90 4.25 -16.53
N ASP A 157 33.00 2.92 -16.67
CA ASP A 157 34.22 2.15 -16.43
C ASP A 157 35.34 2.58 -17.39
N LYS A 158 35.02 2.74 -18.69
CA LYS A 158 35.99 3.17 -19.69
C LYS A 158 36.41 4.62 -19.51
N LEU A 159 35.49 5.49 -19.11
CA LEU A 159 35.79 6.88 -18.77
C LEU A 159 36.69 6.95 -17.54
N SER A 160 36.41 6.16 -16.51
CA SER A 160 37.25 6.03 -15.32
C SER A 160 38.64 5.49 -15.66
N GLU A 161 38.74 4.50 -16.55
CA GLU A 161 40.03 3.98 -17.03
C GLU A 161 40.84 5.03 -17.81
N LEU A 162 40.17 5.84 -18.64
CA LEU A 162 40.80 6.92 -19.40
C LEU A 162 41.20 8.11 -18.51
N LEU A 163 40.38 8.45 -17.52
CA LEU A 163 40.71 9.46 -16.49
C LEU A 163 41.93 9.00 -15.67
N LYS A 164 41.97 7.73 -15.30
CA LYS A 164 43.13 7.13 -14.61
C LYS A 164 44.42 7.13 -15.44
N GLN A 165 44.30 7.07 -16.77
CA GLN A 165 45.43 7.24 -17.70
C GLN A 165 45.88 8.70 -17.86
N LEU A 166 45.03 9.67 -17.49
CA LEU A 166 45.34 11.11 -17.43
C LEU A 166 45.91 11.52 -16.06
N GLU A 167 45.47 10.87 -14.98
CA GLU A 167 45.86 11.09 -13.58
C GLU A 167 47.31 10.70 -13.23
N GLU A 168 48.06 10.00 -14.10
CA GLU A 168 49.49 9.66 -13.84
C GLU A 168 50.43 10.89 -13.80
N SER A 169 49.90 12.12 -13.81
CA SER A 169 50.69 13.36 -13.88
C SER A 169 50.37 14.46 -12.85
N SER A 170 49.41 14.30 -11.94
CA SER A 170 49.16 15.24 -10.83
C SER A 170 49.45 14.62 -9.47
N GLU A 171 50.04 15.40 -8.55
CA GLU A 171 50.17 15.00 -7.15
C GLU A 171 48.78 14.93 -6.52
N PRO A 172 48.47 13.94 -5.65
CA PRO A 172 47.15 13.81 -5.08
C PRO A 172 46.87 15.00 -4.14
N GLU A 173 46.11 15.97 -4.62
CA GLU A 173 45.47 16.99 -3.80
C GLU A 173 44.42 16.27 -2.93
N GLY A 174 44.61 16.29 -1.61
CA GLY A 174 43.76 15.55 -0.68
C GLY A 174 42.32 16.07 -0.63
N LEU A 175 41.45 15.37 0.11
CA LEU A 175 40.02 15.67 0.16
C LEU A 175 39.76 17.16 0.48
N PHE A 176 38.86 17.78 -0.29
CA PHE A 176 38.46 19.19 -0.19
C PHE A 176 39.61 20.18 -0.39
N GLY A 177 40.63 19.79 -1.16
CA GLY A 177 41.83 20.59 -1.36
C GLY A 177 42.73 20.64 -0.11
N ILE A 178 42.51 19.77 0.87
CA ILE A 178 43.34 19.66 2.08
C ILE A 178 44.43 18.62 1.84
N PRO A 179 45.71 19.01 1.68
CA PRO A 179 46.78 18.10 1.30
C PRO A 179 46.98 16.93 2.27
N GLU A 180 46.76 17.17 3.58
CA GLU A 180 46.87 16.12 4.59
C GLU A 180 45.88 14.97 4.34
N LEU A 181 44.70 15.27 3.77
CA LEU A 181 43.66 14.29 3.49
C LEU A 181 43.85 13.55 2.15
N ALA A 182 45.09 13.47 1.65
CA ALA A 182 45.43 12.54 0.58
C ALA A 182 45.32 11.07 1.04
N SER A 183 45.35 10.81 2.36
CA SER A 183 45.07 9.50 2.95
C SER A 183 44.24 9.61 4.23
N SER A 184 43.63 8.50 4.67
CA SER A 184 42.84 8.45 5.90
C SER A 184 43.64 8.81 7.16
N GLU A 185 44.95 8.60 7.15
CA GLU A 185 45.85 8.96 8.26
C GLU A 185 46.00 10.49 8.41
N GLY A 186 45.63 11.26 7.38
CA GLY A 186 45.66 12.73 7.39
C GLY A 186 44.87 13.37 8.52
N PHE A 187 43.79 12.73 8.96
CA PHE A 187 43.00 13.20 10.11
C PHE A 187 43.83 13.37 11.38
N ILE A 188 44.82 12.50 11.61
CA ILE A 188 45.71 12.60 12.77
C ILE A 188 46.54 13.90 12.68
N ALA A 189 47.03 14.26 11.50
CA ALA A 189 47.79 15.49 11.29
C ALA A 189 46.90 16.73 11.49
N LEU A 190 45.65 16.69 11.04
CA LEU A 190 44.67 17.75 11.27
C LEU A 190 44.36 17.92 12.76
N GLU A 191 44.17 16.82 13.49
CA GLU A 191 43.95 16.83 14.94
C GLU A 191 45.13 17.43 15.70
N GLU A 192 46.36 17.05 15.35
CA GLU A 192 47.57 17.58 15.96
C GLU A 192 47.71 19.09 15.71
N ARG A 193 47.44 19.55 14.48
CA ARG A 193 47.48 20.96 14.13
C ARG A 193 46.44 21.77 14.91
N VAL A 194 45.18 21.34 14.88
CA VAL A 194 44.09 22.01 15.64
C VAL A 194 44.40 22.08 17.12
N LYS A 195 45.01 21.04 17.69
CA LYS A 195 45.41 21.05 19.09
C LYS A 195 46.48 22.10 19.38
N CYS A 196 47.50 22.21 18.52
CA CYS A 196 48.52 23.25 18.67
C CYS A 196 47.93 24.66 18.56
N ASP A 197 47.13 24.91 17.52
CA ASP A 197 46.51 26.22 17.29
C ASP A 197 45.55 26.59 18.45
N THR A 198 44.82 25.60 18.96
CA THR A 198 43.98 25.72 20.16
C THR A 198 44.80 26.10 21.40
N ASP A 199 45.92 25.42 21.64
CA ASP A 199 46.78 25.70 22.80
C ASP A 199 47.34 27.14 22.74
N ASP A 200 47.69 27.63 21.54
CA ASP A 200 48.15 29.01 21.32
C ASP A 200 47.03 30.04 21.59
N LEU A 201 45.81 29.79 21.12
CA LEU A 201 44.64 30.66 21.37
C LEU A 201 44.21 30.67 22.84
N VAL A 202 44.32 29.53 23.52
CA VAL A 202 44.11 29.44 24.96
C VAL A 202 45.17 30.26 25.70
N ALA A 203 46.44 30.19 25.28
CA ALA A 203 47.51 30.99 25.86
C ALA A 203 47.27 32.50 25.66
N GLU A 204 46.81 32.94 24.48
CA GLU A 204 46.39 34.34 24.24
C GLU A 204 45.22 34.73 25.15
N SER A 205 44.23 33.85 25.32
CA SER A 205 43.02 34.12 26.12
C SER A 205 43.33 34.32 27.61
N VAL A 206 44.36 33.70 28.15
CA VAL A 206 44.78 33.85 29.55
C VAL A 206 45.85 34.93 29.76
N ASP A 207 46.42 35.47 28.68
CA ASP A 207 47.41 36.54 28.77
C ASP A 207 46.75 37.91 29.04
N ASN A 208 47.24 38.61 30.07
CA ASN A 208 46.81 39.97 30.37
C ASN A 208 47.31 41.00 29.32
N GLY A 209 48.22 40.60 28.44
CA GLY A 209 48.77 41.39 27.33
C GLY A 209 48.02 41.24 25.99
N ARG A 210 46.88 40.54 25.95
CA ARG A 210 46.09 40.33 24.72
C ARG A 210 45.76 41.65 23.99
N GLN A 211 45.77 41.61 22.66
CA GLN A 211 45.51 42.76 21.79
C GLN A 211 44.10 42.81 21.16
N ARG A 212 43.48 41.65 20.94
CA ARG A 212 42.15 41.49 20.29
C ARG A 212 41.05 41.32 21.33
N LYS A 213 39.77 41.54 21.01
CA LYS A 213 38.69 41.31 21.98
C LYS A 213 38.61 39.84 22.36
N MET A 214 38.14 39.52 23.57
CA MET A 214 38.04 38.13 24.02
C MET A 214 37.16 37.30 23.10
N VAL A 215 36.04 37.89 22.68
CA VAL A 215 35.07 37.23 21.82
C VAL A 215 35.68 36.87 20.46
N GLU A 216 36.63 37.66 19.94
CA GLU A 216 37.30 37.40 18.67
C GLU A 216 38.26 36.20 18.78
N VAL A 217 38.95 36.07 19.91
CA VAL A 217 39.81 34.90 20.18
C VAL A 217 38.97 33.63 20.38
N PHE A 218 37.83 33.74 21.07
CA PHE A 218 36.90 32.62 21.24
C PHE A 218 36.21 32.20 19.94
N ASP A 219 35.90 33.15 19.06
CA ASP A 219 35.36 32.89 17.73
C ASP A 219 36.38 32.11 16.89
N GLU A 220 37.65 32.55 16.87
CA GLU A 220 38.73 31.83 16.19
C GLU A 220 39.02 30.46 16.81
N LEU A 221 38.93 30.34 18.14
CA LEU A 221 39.06 29.06 18.85
C LEU A 221 37.95 28.09 18.41
N SER A 222 36.72 28.57 18.31
CA SER A 222 35.58 27.78 17.84
C SER A 222 35.74 27.39 16.37
N ASP A 223 36.13 28.33 15.50
CA ASP A 223 36.37 28.08 14.07
C ASP A 223 37.46 27.03 13.86
N THR A 224 38.59 27.15 14.56
CA THR A 224 39.71 26.20 14.53
C THR A 224 39.26 24.77 14.83
N LEU A 225 38.38 24.59 15.82
CA LEU A 225 37.83 23.28 16.16
C LEU A 225 36.82 22.80 15.09
N CYS A 226 35.93 23.68 14.64
CA CYS A 226 34.86 23.35 13.68
C CYS A 226 35.39 22.97 12.29
N GLN A 227 36.49 23.58 11.84
CA GLN A 227 37.15 23.25 10.57
C GLN A 227 37.51 21.76 10.44
N VAL A 228 37.80 21.08 11.56
CA VAL A 228 38.03 19.63 11.58
C VAL A 228 36.78 18.88 12.00
N ALA A 229 36.03 19.35 12.98
CA ALA A 229 34.85 18.63 13.49
C ALA A 229 33.76 18.45 12.42
N ASP A 230 33.39 19.53 11.71
CA ASP A 230 32.32 19.52 10.71
C ASP A 230 32.72 18.69 9.48
N LEU A 231 33.97 18.87 9.05
CA LEU A 231 34.58 18.11 7.98
C LEU A 231 34.58 16.61 8.27
N ALA A 232 35.06 16.24 9.46
CA ALA A 232 35.12 14.86 9.90
C ALA A 232 33.71 14.26 10.03
N GLU A 233 32.73 15.01 10.54
CA GLU A 233 31.35 14.54 10.62
C GLU A 233 30.77 14.24 9.24
N PHE A 234 31.02 15.10 8.25
CA PHE A 234 30.58 14.87 6.88
C PHE A 234 31.27 13.65 6.25
N VAL A 235 32.59 13.55 6.33
CA VAL A 235 33.37 12.42 5.78
C VAL A 235 32.94 11.10 6.41
N ARG A 236 32.72 11.08 7.74
CA ARG A 236 32.26 9.90 8.47
C ARG A 236 30.93 9.34 7.94
N ILE A 237 30.01 10.22 7.55
CA ILE A 237 28.66 9.84 7.09
C ILE A 237 28.66 9.52 5.58
N ALA A 238 29.39 10.28 4.78
CA ALA A 238 29.21 10.31 3.34
C ALA A 238 30.33 9.62 2.53
N HIS A 239 31.52 9.41 3.11
CA HIS A 239 32.64 8.85 2.38
C HIS A 239 32.46 7.33 2.12
N PRO A 240 32.65 6.85 0.88
CA PRO A 240 32.41 5.44 0.54
C PRO A 240 33.49 4.47 1.06
N ASP A 241 34.72 4.94 1.23
CA ASP A 241 35.80 4.14 1.85
C ASP A 241 35.68 4.16 3.38
N ARG A 242 35.54 2.96 3.94
CA ARG A 242 35.44 2.72 5.38
C ARG A 242 36.66 3.23 6.16
N LYS A 243 37.86 3.27 5.57
CA LYS A 243 39.06 3.78 6.26
C LYS A 243 38.95 5.27 6.56
N PHE A 244 38.47 6.04 5.59
CA PHE A 244 38.23 7.47 5.77
C PHE A 244 37.09 7.71 6.75
N SER A 245 36.00 6.94 6.65
CA SER A 245 34.88 7.12 7.59
C SER A 245 35.29 6.80 9.04
N GLU A 246 36.08 5.74 9.27
CA GLU A 246 36.59 5.37 10.60
C GLU A 246 37.62 6.37 11.14
N ALA A 247 38.52 6.88 10.29
CA ALA A 247 39.47 7.91 10.69
C ALA A 247 38.76 9.21 11.08
N ALA A 248 37.78 9.63 10.28
CA ALA A 248 36.95 10.79 10.55
C ALA A 248 36.09 10.62 11.83
N GLU A 249 35.60 9.41 12.11
CA GLU A 249 34.92 9.09 13.36
C GLU A 249 35.82 9.30 14.58
N ASN A 250 37.06 8.81 14.52
CA ASN A 250 38.03 9.03 15.60
C ASN A 250 38.36 10.52 15.77
N ALA A 251 38.54 11.26 14.68
CA ALA A 251 38.76 12.70 14.73
C ALA A 251 37.61 13.43 15.40
N CYS A 252 36.36 13.12 15.02
CA CYS A 252 35.17 13.70 15.63
C CYS A 252 35.12 13.44 17.15
N ILE A 253 35.44 12.23 17.60
CA ILE A 253 35.50 11.89 19.04
C ILE A 253 36.59 12.70 19.75
N ASN A 254 37.78 12.78 19.16
CA ASN A 254 38.94 13.46 19.76
C ASN A 254 38.73 14.97 19.86
N ILE A 255 38.19 15.61 18.81
CA ILE A 255 37.86 17.03 18.82
C ILE A 255 36.76 17.33 19.85
N ASN A 256 35.72 16.50 19.95
CA ASN A 256 34.70 16.66 21.00
C ASN A 256 35.29 16.55 22.41
N ALA A 257 36.21 15.60 22.64
CA ALA A 257 36.92 15.50 23.92
C ALA A 257 37.77 16.74 24.24
N LEU A 258 38.35 17.37 23.21
CA LEU A 258 39.06 18.65 23.34
C LEU A 258 38.11 19.79 23.72
N VAL A 259 36.94 19.89 23.08
CA VAL A 259 35.89 20.88 23.42
C VAL A 259 35.44 20.74 24.88
N GLU A 260 35.18 19.51 25.35
CA GLU A 260 34.79 19.27 26.75
C GLU A 260 35.88 19.66 27.75
N ARG A 261 37.15 19.44 27.41
CA ARG A 261 38.28 19.93 28.21
C ARG A 261 38.35 21.45 28.25
N LEU A 262 38.12 22.13 27.12
CA LEU A 262 38.11 23.58 27.04
C LEU A 262 36.95 24.16 27.87
N ASN A 263 35.75 23.61 27.74
CA ASN A 263 34.55 24.01 28.50
C ASN A 263 34.65 23.73 30.01
N THR A 264 35.67 22.97 30.43
CA THR A 264 35.99 22.77 31.84
C THR A 264 37.25 23.52 32.28
N ASN A 265 37.88 24.34 31.44
CA ASN A 265 39.07 25.12 31.81
C ASN A 265 38.70 26.38 32.63
N VAL A 266 39.13 26.41 33.90
CA VAL A 266 38.80 27.48 34.86
C VAL A 266 39.46 28.81 34.51
N GLU A 267 40.69 28.79 34.02
CA GLU A 267 41.41 30.02 33.66
C GLU A 267 40.76 30.67 32.45
N LEU A 268 40.45 29.87 31.43
CA LEU A 268 39.76 30.30 30.22
C LEU A 268 38.38 30.92 30.55
N TYR A 269 37.58 30.24 31.38
CA TYR A 269 36.30 30.75 31.87
C TYR A 269 36.45 32.06 32.64
N THR A 270 37.43 32.14 33.54
CA THR A 270 37.66 33.33 34.37
C THR A 270 38.05 34.53 33.53
N SER A 271 38.90 34.33 32.52
CA SER A 271 39.32 35.38 31.59
C SER A 271 38.16 35.86 30.72
N LEU A 272 37.34 34.95 30.19
CA LEU A 272 36.14 35.31 29.43
C LEU A 272 35.14 36.08 30.29
N ARG A 273 34.88 35.61 31.51
CA ARG A 273 33.95 36.25 32.43
C ARG A 273 34.40 37.66 32.78
N ARG A 274 35.69 37.86 33.07
CA ARG A 274 36.25 39.19 33.34
C ARG A 274 36.08 40.13 32.15
N ALA A 275 36.41 39.68 30.95
CA ALA A 275 36.25 40.47 29.73
C ALA A 275 34.78 40.84 29.47
N THR A 276 33.84 39.98 29.85
CA THR A 276 32.40 40.15 29.62
C THR A 276 31.71 41.01 30.67
N GLU A 277 32.02 40.80 31.96
CA GLU A 277 31.32 41.43 33.09
C GLU A 277 31.99 42.73 33.59
N GLU A 278 33.31 42.87 33.42
CA GLU A 278 34.07 44.00 33.94
C GLU A 278 34.48 44.96 32.81
N SER A 279 35.51 44.60 32.06
CA SER A 279 36.01 45.35 30.91
C SER A 279 36.91 44.45 30.08
N ASP A 280 36.81 44.56 28.77
CA ASP A 280 37.75 43.98 27.81
C ASP A 280 38.76 45.04 27.31
N VAL A 281 39.67 44.64 26.43
CA VAL A 281 40.67 45.52 25.77
C VAL A 281 40.03 46.60 24.90
N ALA A 282 38.79 46.38 24.46
CA ALA A 282 37.98 47.35 23.73
C ALA A 282 36.50 47.20 24.14
N PRO A 283 35.67 48.24 23.96
CA PRO A 283 34.24 48.16 24.24
C PRO A 283 33.55 47.06 23.41
N LEU A 284 32.73 46.25 24.07
CA LEU A 284 31.94 45.20 23.43
C LEU A 284 30.72 45.77 22.71
N THR A 285 30.40 45.23 21.54
CA THR A 285 29.10 45.48 20.88
C THR A 285 28.00 44.62 21.50
N SER A 286 26.74 44.87 21.15
CA SER A 286 25.63 44.00 21.59
C SER A 286 25.75 42.56 21.07
N VAL A 287 26.40 42.37 19.92
CA VAL A 287 26.67 41.04 19.35
C VAL A 287 27.78 40.38 20.15
N ASP A 288 28.88 41.10 20.40
CA ASP A 288 30.00 40.62 21.21
C ASP A 288 29.51 40.15 22.59
N GLU A 289 28.72 40.97 23.28
CA GLU A 289 28.15 40.62 24.59
C GLU A 289 27.24 39.38 24.53
N HIS A 290 26.47 39.24 23.44
CA HIS A 290 25.59 38.10 23.28
C HIS A 290 26.38 36.81 23.08
N VAL A 291 27.37 36.82 22.18
CA VAL A 291 28.25 35.67 21.91
C VAL A 291 29.05 35.29 23.14
N SER A 292 29.63 36.25 23.86
CA SER A 292 30.34 35.96 25.11
C SER A 292 29.45 35.30 26.18
N LYS A 293 28.18 35.71 26.28
CA LYS A 293 27.20 35.07 27.18
C LYS A 293 26.85 33.65 26.76
N LEU A 294 26.82 33.35 25.45
CA LEU A 294 26.63 31.99 24.96
C LEU A 294 27.80 31.09 25.38
N PHE A 295 29.03 31.54 25.18
CA PHE A 295 30.20 30.79 25.64
C PHE A 295 30.19 30.58 27.16
N LEU A 296 29.96 31.63 27.95
CA LEU A 296 29.87 31.51 29.42
C LEU A 296 28.84 30.48 29.85
N PHE A 297 27.69 30.44 29.17
CA PHE A 297 26.67 29.43 29.41
C PHE A 297 27.16 28.02 29.13
N ASP A 298 27.93 27.80 28.06
CA ASP A 298 28.46 26.47 27.73
C ASP A 298 29.41 25.95 28.82
N PHE A 299 30.28 26.81 29.36
CA PHE A 299 31.09 26.47 30.54
C PHE A 299 30.21 26.09 31.74
N GLU A 300 29.16 26.86 32.03
CA GLU A 300 28.23 26.56 33.11
C GLU A 300 27.50 25.22 32.90
N GLN A 301 27.13 24.90 31.65
CA GLN A 301 26.47 23.65 31.28
C GLN A 301 27.39 22.43 31.36
N SER A 302 28.69 22.63 31.16
CA SER A 302 29.76 21.65 31.41
C SER A 302 30.19 21.58 32.87
N GLY A 303 29.53 22.32 33.77
CA GLY A 303 29.76 22.20 35.21
C GLY A 303 31.04 22.90 35.68
N ILE A 304 31.47 23.99 35.02
CA ILE A 304 32.69 24.73 35.37
C ILE A 304 32.76 25.17 36.85
N HIS A 305 31.59 25.38 37.47
CA HIS A 305 31.43 25.78 38.86
C HIS A 305 31.74 24.66 39.87
N LEU A 306 31.93 23.42 39.40
CA LEU A 306 32.15 22.25 40.23
C LEU A 306 33.65 22.03 40.52
N PRO A 307 33.97 21.34 41.63
CA PRO A 307 35.32 20.86 41.91
C PRO A 307 35.93 20.06 40.75
N GLU A 308 37.25 20.11 40.62
CA GLU A 308 37.99 19.48 39.51
C GLU A 308 37.67 18.00 39.32
N ASN A 309 37.61 17.22 40.40
CA ASN A 309 37.27 15.80 40.34
C ASN A 309 35.85 15.53 39.78
N LEU A 310 34.90 16.46 40.01
CA LEU A 310 33.56 16.37 39.44
C LEU A 310 33.55 16.81 37.98
N ARG A 311 34.34 17.84 37.61
CA ARG A 311 34.51 18.25 36.21
C ARG A 311 35.10 17.13 35.35
N GLU A 312 36.14 16.44 35.83
CA GLU A 312 36.71 15.27 35.15
C GLU A 312 35.68 14.15 34.97
N SER A 313 34.85 13.90 35.99
CA SER A 313 33.76 12.92 35.92
C SER A 313 32.71 13.30 34.88
N ILE A 314 32.38 14.59 34.77
CA ILE A 314 31.44 15.13 33.76
C ILE A 314 31.99 14.94 32.36
N VAL A 315 33.27 15.26 32.12
CA VAL A 315 33.91 15.06 30.81
C VAL A 315 33.84 13.58 30.41
N GLY A 316 34.18 12.66 31.32
CA GLY A 316 34.08 11.22 31.06
C GLY A 316 32.64 10.74 30.78
N LEU A 317 31.64 11.34 31.42
CA LEU A 317 30.23 11.02 31.18
C LEU A 317 29.74 11.55 29.82
N ASN A 318 30.08 12.80 29.45
CA ASN A 318 29.74 13.36 28.13
C ASN A 318 30.33 12.51 27.00
N ASP A 319 31.59 12.12 27.15
CA ASP A 319 32.31 11.25 26.21
C ASP A 319 31.65 9.85 26.10
N ARG A 320 31.25 9.26 27.24
CA ARG A 320 30.47 8.00 27.25
C ARG A 320 29.11 8.15 26.58
N ILE A 321 28.38 9.23 26.85
CA ILE A 321 27.06 9.52 26.26
C ILE A 321 27.16 9.66 24.75
N LEU A 322 28.17 10.39 24.25
CA LEU A 322 28.41 10.58 22.83
C LEU A 322 28.63 9.23 22.13
N ARG A 323 29.60 8.43 22.62
CA ARG A 323 29.91 7.10 22.04
C ARG A 323 28.73 6.14 22.08
N LEU A 324 28.01 6.07 23.20
CA LEU A 324 26.82 5.21 23.30
C LEU A 324 25.71 5.67 22.36
N GLY A 325 25.47 6.98 22.25
CA GLY A 325 24.49 7.57 21.33
C GLY A 325 24.81 7.25 19.87
N GLN A 326 26.07 7.40 19.46
CA GLN A 326 26.54 7.06 18.12
C GLN A 326 26.36 5.57 17.82
N ARG A 327 26.82 4.69 18.74
CA ARG A 327 26.65 3.23 18.60
C ARG A 327 25.19 2.83 18.51
N PHE A 328 24.31 3.44 19.28
CA PHE A 328 22.88 3.17 19.20
C PHE A 328 22.30 3.61 17.84
N ALA A 329 22.61 4.84 17.41
CA ALA A 329 22.11 5.38 16.14
C ALA A 329 22.56 4.54 14.94
N MET A 330 23.84 4.18 14.86
CA MET A 330 24.40 3.38 13.77
C MET A 330 23.72 2.01 13.65
N ASN A 331 23.48 1.35 14.77
CA ASN A 331 22.90 0.01 14.79
C ASN A 331 21.36 0.02 14.64
N SER A 332 20.69 1.14 14.93
CA SER A 332 19.23 1.25 14.89
C SER A 332 18.62 1.12 13.49
N HIS A 333 19.42 1.36 12.45
CA HIS A 333 18.99 1.30 11.05
C HIS A 333 19.44 0.02 10.33
N GLU A 334 20.11 -0.91 11.02
CA GLU A 334 20.61 -2.12 10.37
C GLU A 334 19.48 -3.04 9.90
N PRO A 335 19.51 -3.52 8.64
CA PRO A 335 18.55 -4.50 8.15
C PRO A 335 18.59 -5.80 8.96
N ARG A 336 17.42 -6.30 9.34
CA ARG A 336 17.32 -7.57 10.07
C ARG A 336 17.54 -8.75 9.13
N ARG A 337 18.42 -9.67 9.53
CA ARG A 337 18.73 -10.91 8.79
C ARG A 337 18.07 -12.10 9.47
N VAL A 338 17.11 -12.72 8.81
CA VAL A 338 16.35 -13.85 9.34
C VAL A 338 16.63 -15.11 8.52
N PRO A 339 17.10 -16.21 9.12
CA PRO A 339 17.28 -17.46 8.39
C PRO A 339 16.00 -17.94 7.70
N LYS A 340 16.10 -18.31 6.42
CA LYS A 340 14.94 -18.70 5.59
C LYS A 340 14.10 -19.82 6.20
N HIS A 341 14.74 -20.77 6.88
CA HIS A 341 14.06 -21.91 7.49
C HIS A 341 13.16 -21.55 8.69
N LEU A 342 13.35 -20.37 9.28
CA LEU A 342 12.49 -19.86 10.36
C LEU A 342 11.23 -19.15 9.83
N LEU A 343 11.18 -18.86 8.54
CA LEU A 343 10.05 -18.20 7.90
C LEU A 343 9.27 -19.19 7.04
N PRO A 344 7.92 -19.15 7.09
CA PRO A 344 7.11 -19.88 6.13
C PRO A 344 7.49 -19.50 4.68
N PRO A 345 7.55 -20.45 3.73
CA PRO A 345 7.98 -20.19 2.35
C PRO A 345 7.18 -19.08 1.65
N TYR A 346 5.87 -19.02 1.92
CA TYR A 346 5.00 -17.99 1.34
C TYR A 346 5.31 -16.58 1.84
N LEU A 347 5.91 -16.43 3.03
CA LEU A 347 6.37 -15.14 3.56
C LEU A 347 7.76 -14.80 3.05
N ALA A 348 8.69 -15.77 3.09
CA ALA A 348 10.07 -15.57 2.66
C ALA A 348 10.18 -15.00 1.22
N ASN A 349 9.27 -15.41 0.33
CA ASN A 349 9.23 -14.94 -1.06
C ASN A 349 8.81 -13.46 -1.22
N ASN A 350 8.31 -12.79 -0.18
CA ASN A 350 7.94 -11.36 -0.26
C ASN A 350 9.13 -10.42 -0.02
N PHE A 351 10.29 -10.96 0.35
CA PHE A 351 11.44 -10.19 0.84
C PHE A 351 12.72 -10.54 0.08
N PRO A 352 13.65 -9.58 -0.08
CA PRO A 352 14.94 -9.86 -0.67
C PRO A 352 15.71 -10.87 0.18
N SER A 353 16.44 -11.76 -0.48
CA SER A 353 17.22 -12.82 0.15
C SER A 353 18.70 -12.65 -0.16
N HIS A 354 19.55 -12.80 0.84
CA HIS A 354 21.00 -12.84 0.68
C HIS A 354 21.55 -14.13 1.29
N GLY A 355 22.01 -15.04 0.42
CA GLY A 355 22.40 -16.39 0.83
C GLY A 355 21.22 -17.17 1.46
N ASN A 356 21.43 -17.68 2.68
CA ASN A 356 20.43 -18.43 3.43
C ASN A 356 19.51 -17.56 4.31
N ASN A 357 19.66 -16.23 4.24
CA ASN A 357 18.91 -15.29 5.05
C ASN A 357 17.97 -14.45 4.19
N VAL A 358 16.79 -14.16 4.73
CA VAL A 358 15.90 -13.09 4.30
C VAL A 358 16.35 -11.79 4.94
N VAL A 359 16.37 -10.70 4.19
CA VAL A 359 16.76 -9.37 4.65
C VAL A 359 15.50 -8.51 4.76
N ILE A 360 15.22 -8.01 5.96
CA ILE A 360 14.12 -7.09 6.24
C ILE A 360 14.71 -5.70 6.49
N SER A 361 14.61 -4.82 5.49
CA SER A 361 15.17 -3.47 5.53
C SER A 361 14.13 -2.38 5.80
N SER A 362 12.83 -2.69 5.72
CA SER A 362 11.75 -1.72 5.94
C SER A 362 10.45 -2.40 6.35
N PHE A 363 9.42 -1.60 6.64
CA PHE A 363 8.07 -2.06 7.02
C PHE A 363 7.27 -2.70 5.88
N HIS A 364 7.80 -2.72 4.65
CA HIS A 364 7.09 -3.22 3.47
C HIS A 364 5.69 -2.60 3.30
N ALA A 365 5.58 -1.30 3.61
CA ALA A 365 4.34 -0.57 3.77
C ALA A 365 3.44 -0.55 2.51
N ASP A 366 4.03 -0.71 1.33
CA ASP A 366 3.32 -0.65 0.05
C ASP A 366 2.77 -2.01 -0.41
N SER A 367 3.08 -3.09 0.30
CA SER A 367 2.62 -4.44 -0.06
C SER A 367 1.11 -4.57 0.09
N SER A 368 0.45 -5.13 -0.93
CA SER A 368 -0.96 -5.54 -0.83
C SER A 368 -1.16 -6.77 0.06
N ASN A 369 -0.09 -7.51 0.39
CA ASN A 369 -0.17 -8.69 1.24
C ASN A 369 -0.09 -8.28 2.73
N GLU A 370 -1.21 -8.35 3.45
CA GLU A 370 -1.28 -8.01 4.88
C GLU A 370 -0.30 -8.84 5.73
N GLN A 371 -0.12 -10.13 5.42
CA GLN A 371 0.79 -11.00 6.18
C GLN A 371 2.26 -10.60 5.97
N ALA A 372 2.60 -10.13 4.76
CA ALA A 372 3.94 -9.60 4.49
C ALA A 372 4.19 -8.31 5.27
N ARG A 373 3.22 -7.39 5.31
CA ARG A 373 3.33 -6.15 6.11
C ARG A 373 3.47 -6.44 7.61
N GLU A 374 2.66 -7.36 8.12
CA GLU A 374 2.74 -7.81 9.52
C GLU A 374 4.11 -8.42 9.84
N ALA A 375 4.58 -9.34 9.00
CA ALA A 375 5.89 -9.98 9.19
C ALA A 375 7.01 -8.95 9.14
N ALA A 376 6.99 -8.03 8.17
CA ALA A 376 7.97 -6.96 8.04
C ALA A 376 8.00 -6.09 9.30
N TYR A 377 6.84 -5.61 9.75
CA TYR A 377 6.72 -4.78 10.96
C TYR A 377 7.28 -5.49 12.20
N LYS A 378 6.86 -6.74 12.44
CA LYS A 378 7.26 -7.50 13.62
C LYS A 378 8.73 -7.90 13.62
N LEU A 379 9.28 -8.25 12.45
CA LEU A 379 10.68 -8.66 12.33
C LEU A 379 11.61 -7.46 12.37
N TYR A 380 11.26 -6.37 11.68
CA TYR A 380 12.07 -5.15 11.66
C TYR A 380 12.16 -4.51 13.05
N LEU A 381 11.02 -4.39 13.75
CA LEU A 381 10.94 -3.85 15.12
C LEU A 381 11.12 -4.92 16.21
N TYR A 382 11.64 -6.10 15.86
CA TYR A 382 11.87 -7.13 16.87
C TYR A 382 12.91 -6.62 17.89
N PRO A 383 12.68 -6.80 19.20
CA PRO A 383 13.60 -6.37 20.24
C PRO A 383 15.02 -6.92 20.03
N ASP A 384 16.01 -6.05 20.15
CA ASP A 384 17.41 -6.42 20.10
C ASP A 384 18.05 -6.12 21.44
N LYS A 385 18.37 -7.19 22.15
CA LYS A 385 18.94 -7.11 23.49
C LYS A 385 20.24 -6.28 23.53
N SER A 386 21.06 -6.35 22.48
CA SER A 386 22.31 -5.56 22.44
C SER A 386 22.03 -4.06 22.30
N GLN A 387 20.97 -3.69 21.57
CA GLN A 387 20.54 -2.30 21.45
C GLN A 387 19.87 -1.80 22.72
N GLU A 388 19.07 -2.64 23.37
CA GLU A 388 18.47 -2.33 24.67
C GLU A 388 19.54 -2.06 25.73
N GLU A 389 20.58 -2.91 25.81
CA GLU A 389 21.70 -2.71 26.74
C GLU A 389 22.44 -1.39 26.49
N ILE A 390 22.69 -1.03 25.23
CA ILE A 390 23.31 0.26 24.87
C ILE A 390 22.42 1.44 25.29
N LEU A 391 21.10 1.34 25.07
CA LEU A 391 20.15 2.38 25.45
C LEU A 391 20.08 2.54 26.98
N ASP A 392 20.05 1.44 27.73
CA ASP A 392 20.05 1.47 29.19
C ASP A 392 21.31 2.15 29.73
N GLU A 393 22.48 1.78 29.22
CA GLU A 393 23.74 2.44 29.59
C GLU A 393 23.74 3.93 29.25
N LEU A 394 23.18 4.32 28.10
CA LEU A 394 23.08 5.72 27.68
C LEU A 394 22.18 6.52 28.64
N LEU A 395 21.02 5.97 29.01
CA LEU A 395 20.09 6.61 29.93
C LEU A 395 20.68 6.73 31.34
N LEU A 396 21.40 5.71 31.82
CA LEU A 396 22.12 5.74 33.09
C LEU A 396 23.22 6.81 33.10
N ALA A 397 24.04 6.87 32.05
CA ALA A 397 25.09 7.89 31.95
C ALA A 397 24.50 9.31 31.93
N ARG A 398 23.39 9.53 31.21
CA ARG A 398 22.66 10.81 31.22
C ARG A 398 22.10 11.16 32.60
N TYR A 399 21.60 10.17 33.33
CA TYR A 399 21.10 10.33 34.69
C TYR A 399 22.22 10.68 35.68
N GLU A 400 23.37 9.99 35.61
CA GLU A 400 24.54 10.30 36.43
C GLU A 400 25.03 11.74 36.17
N LEU A 401 25.10 12.14 34.90
CA LEU A 401 25.54 13.47 34.49
C LEU A 401 24.67 14.59 35.09
N VAL A 402 23.35 14.47 35.00
CA VAL A 402 22.44 15.53 35.49
C VAL A 402 22.46 15.64 37.01
N ASN A 403 22.62 14.51 37.71
CA ASN A 403 22.77 14.51 39.16
C ASN A 403 24.05 15.24 39.60
N LEU A 404 25.16 15.03 38.88
CA LEU A 404 26.41 15.74 39.14
C LEU A 404 26.30 17.24 38.86
N CYS A 405 25.62 17.60 37.78
CA CYS A 405 25.44 19.00 37.36
C CYS A 405 24.31 19.73 38.13
N GLY A 406 23.55 19.04 38.99
CA GLY A 406 22.46 19.63 39.77
C GLY A 406 21.18 19.92 38.97
N TYR A 407 20.96 19.26 37.83
CA TYR A 407 19.71 19.38 37.05
C TYR A 407 18.68 18.33 37.49
N PRO A 408 17.37 18.66 37.52
CA PRO A 408 16.33 17.69 37.90
C PRO A 408 16.23 16.51 36.93
N THR A 409 16.32 16.78 35.62
CA THR A 409 16.30 15.77 34.57
C THR A 409 17.24 16.16 33.43
N PHE A 410 17.55 15.20 32.56
CA PHE A 410 18.30 15.48 31.33
C PHE A 410 17.54 16.42 30.39
N ALA A 411 16.21 16.33 30.37
CA ALA A 411 15.39 17.25 29.58
C ALA A 411 15.49 18.69 30.09
N ASP A 412 15.55 18.92 31.41
CA ASP A 412 15.77 20.26 31.98
C ASP A 412 17.13 20.83 31.56
N ARG A 413 18.19 20.00 31.56
CA ARG A 413 19.52 20.40 31.10
C ARG A 413 19.55 20.75 29.61
N THR A 414 18.94 19.92 28.76
CA THR A 414 18.94 20.11 27.30
C THR A 414 18.08 21.30 26.86
N LEU A 415 16.93 21.51 27.51
CA LEU A 415 15.95 22.50 27.05
C LEU A 415 16.24 23.93 27.54
N LYS A 416 17.14 24.13 28.51
CA LYS A 416 17.39 25.40 29.20
C LYS A 416 17.59 26.61 28.27
N ASN A 417 18.31 26.43 27.15
CA ASN A 417 18.53 27.47 26.13
C ASN A 417 17.78 27.21 24.81
N SER A 418 16.93 26.19 24.77
CA SER A 418 16.05 25.97 23.61
C SER A 418 14.87 26.93 23.66
N ILE A 419 14.24 27.19 22.51
CA ILE A 419 12.97 27.94 22.43
C ILE A 419 11.88 27.31 23.32
N ALA A 420 11.93 25.98 23.50
CA ALA A 420 10.98 25.27 24.35
C ALA A 420 11.22 25.49 25.85
N GLY A 421 12.43 25.85 26.27
CA GLY A 421 12.79 26.29 27.63
C GLY A 421 12.71 25.24 28.75
N SER A 422 11.67 24.41 28.82
CA SER A 422 11.44 23.44 29.90
C SER A 422 10.66 22.20 29.46
N PRO A 423 10.83 21.05 30.17
CA PRO A 423 10.05 19.85 29.90
C PRO A 423 8.53 20.05 30.10
N GLY A 424 8.15 20.94 31.02
CA GLY A 424 6.75 21.29 31.26
C GLY A 424 6.09 21.92 30.04
N LEU A 425 6.76 22.91 29.41
CA LEU A 425 6.24 23.56 28.21
C LEU A 425 6.15 22.59 27.02
N VAL A 426 7.14 21.70 26.86
CA VAL A 426 7.09 20.64 25.84
C VAL A 426 5.88 19.73 26.06
N LYS A 427 5.63 19.32 27.30
CA LYS A 427 4.47 18.49 27.64
C LYS A 427 3.15 19.21 27.35
N ASP A 428 3.02 20.46 27.78
CA ASP A 428 1.82 21.26 27.53
C ASP A 428 1.55 21.42 26.03
N PHE A 429 2.60 21.65 25.24
CA PHE A 429 2.51 21.71 23.78
C PHE A 429 2.02 20.38 23.17
N LEU A 430 2.58 19.25 23.60
CA LEU A 430 2.16 17.92 23.12
C LEU A 430 0.72 17.59 23.53
N ASP A 431 0.30 18.00 24.73
CA ASP A 431 -1.07 17.80 25.22
C ASP A 431 -2.08 18.64 24.42
N VAL A 432 -1.74 19.90 24.09
CA VAL A 432 -2.56 20.73 23.18
C VAL A 432 -2.64 20.10 21.79
N LEU A 433 -1.51 19.70 21.20
CA LEU A 433 -1.51 19.03 19.89
C LEU A 433 -2.39 17.78 19.89
N LYS A 434 -2.30 16.97 20.94
CA LYS A 434 -3.14 15.78 21.09
C LYS A 434 -4.62 16.15 21.07
N ILE A 435 -5.05 17.11 21.90
CA ILE A 435 -6.45 17.53 22.00
C ILE A 435 -6.97 18.06 20.66
N GLU A 436 -6.21 18.90 19.98
CA GLU A 436 -6.62 19.53 18.72
C GLU A 436 -6.66 18.52 17.55
N LEU A 437 -5.82 17.49 17.57
CA LEU A 437 -5.73 16.50 16.49
C LEU A 437 -6.58 15.25 16.73
N GLU A 438 -6.99 14.95 17.97
CA GLU A 438 -7.64 13.69 18.34
C GLU A 438 -8.91 13.42 17.51
N ARG A 439 -9.82 14.40 17.41
CA ARG A 439 -11.06 14.23 16.62
C ARG A 439 -10.76 13.87 15.17
N ARG A 440 -9.83 14.60 14.54
CA ARG A 440 -9.46 14.40 13.14
C ARG A 440 -8.75 13.06 12.94
N ALA A 441 -7.86 12.68 13.86
CA ALA A 441 -7.21 11.38 13.83
C ALA A 441 -8.24 10.24 13.91
N LEU A 442 -9.22 10.33 14.81
CA LEU A 442 -10.29 9.34 14.92
C LEU A 442 -11.12 9.22 13.63
N GLU A 443 -11.47 10.35 13.00
CA GLU A 443 -12.17 10.39 11.72
C GLU A 443 -11.35 9.72 10.60
N GLU A 444 -10.05 10.00 10.51
CA GLU A 444 -9.14 9.39 9.54
C GLU A 444 -8.99 7.87 9.79
N TYR A 445 -8.90 7.44 11.04
CA TYR A 445 -8.86 6.03 11.41
C TYR A 445 -10.19 5.30 11.11
N ASP A 446 -11.33 5.98 11.26
CA ASP A 446 -12.63 5.44 10.85
C ASP A 446 -12.69 5.24 9.34
N VAL A 447 -12.21 6.20 8.55
CA VAL A 447 -12.10 6.05 7.09
C VAL A 447 -11.22 4.85 6.73
N MET A 448 -10.06 4.69 7.39
CA MET A 448 -9.17 3.53 7.20
C MET A 448 -9.87 2.20 7.55
N ARG A 449 -10.62 2.14 8.65
CA ARG A 449 -11.41 0.94 9.03
C ARG A 449 -12.44 0.58 7.96
N HIS A 450 -13.16 1.56 7.42
CA HIS A 450 -14.13 1.31 6.35
C HIS A 450 -13.45 0.87 5.04
N LEU A 451 -12.26 1.40 4.74
CA LEU A 451 -11.49 0.99 3.57
C LEU A 451 -10.99 -0.46 3.72
N LYS A 452 -10.44 -0.81 4.89
CA LYS A 452 -9.92 -2.16 5.15
C LYS A 452 -11.01 -3.23 5.02
N LYS A 453 -12.23 -2.96 5.51
CA LYS A 453 -13.39 -3.88 5.37
C LYS A 453 -13.79 -4.19 3.93
N LYS A 454 -13.38 -3.36 2.96
CA LYS A 454 -13.64 -3.60 1.53
C LYS A 454 -12.58 -4.48 0.88
N ASP A 455 -11.46 -4.72 1.54
CA ASP A 455 -10.36 -5.52 1.02
C ASP A 455 -10.60 -7.01 1.28
N VAL A 456 -10.63 -7.79 0.21
CA VAL A 456 -11.03 -9.21 0.27
C VAL A 456 -9.89 -10.04 0.86
N GLY A 457 -10.12 -10.61 2.04
CA GLY A 457 -9.14 -11.44 2.74
C GLY A 457 -8.33 -10.69 3.81
N ALA A 458 -8.56 -9.39 3.98
CA ALA A 458 -8.01 -8.62 5.09
C ALA A 458 -8.75 -8.90 6.40
N ARG A 459 -8.05 -8.77 7.53
CA ARG A 459 -8.68 -8.85 8.86
C ARG A 459 -9.56 -7.62 9.13
N ASP A 460 -10.64 -7.81 9.89
CA ASP A 460 -11.60 -6.74 10.21
C ASP A 460 -11.01 -5.62 11.09
N GLU A 461 -10.05 -5.96 11.95
CA GLU A 461 -9.41 -5.02 12.88
C GLU A 461 -8.24 -4.28 12.21
N LEU A 462 -8.05 -3.01 12.56
CA LEU A 462 -6.93 -2.20 12.07
C LEU A 462 -5.71 -2.40 12.98
N TYR A 463 -4.59 -2.82 12.41
CA TYR A 463 -3.33 -3.05 13.12
C TYR A 463 -2.28 -1.99 12.79
N CYS A 464 -1.18 -1.95 13.55
CA CYS A 464 -0.11 -0.95 13.41
C CYS A 464 0.60 -0.94 12.04
N TRP A 465 0.57 -2.05 11.28
CA TRP A 465 1.15 -2.14 9.93
C TRP A 465 0.19 -1.75 8.81
N ASP A 466 -1.06 -1.35 9.12
CA ASP A 466 -2.05 -0.97 8.13
C ASP A 466 -2.09 0.53 7.77
N PRO A 467 -1.94 1.49 8.70
CA PRO A 467 -2.08 2.91 8.39
C PRO A 467 -1.19 3.40 7.23
N PRO A 468 0.11 3.02 7.12
CA PRO A 468 0.93 3.42 5.98
C PRO A 468 0.34 2.96 4.63
N TYR A 469 -0.05 1.68 4.54
CA TYR A 469 -0.65 1.09 3.34
C TYR A 469 -1.98 1.74 2.96
N LEU A 470 -2.88 1.87 3.94
CA LEU A 470 -4.21 2.45 3.71
C LEU A 470 -4.13 3.94 3.39
N THR A 471 -3.17 4.67 3.97
CA THR A 471 -2.89 6.07 3.60
C THR A 471 -2.48 6.18 2.14
N ALA A 472 -1.62 5.28 1.65
CA ALA A 472 -1.21 5.27 0.24
C ALA A 472 -2.41 5.00 -0.70
N ILE A 473 -3.30 4.06 -0.33
CA ILE A 473 -4.54 3.81 -1.08
C ILE A 473 -5.45 5.03 -1.08
N LEU A 474 -5.68 5.65 0.10
CA LEU A 474 -6.55 6.82 0.23
C LEU A 474 -6.02 8.00 -0.60
N LYS A 475 -4.70 8.27 -0.54
CA LYS A 475 -4.07 9.29 -1.38
C LYS A 475 -4.31 9.03 -2.87
N LYS A 476 -4.13 7.77 -3.31
CA LYS A 476 -4.39 7.36 -4.69
C LYS A 476 -5.85 7.51 -5.10
N GLN A 477 -6.80 7.23 -4.21
CA GLN A 477 -8.23 7.38 -4.46
C GLN A 477 -8.67 8.86 -4.55
N ILE A 478 -8.12 9.71 -3.67
CA ILE A 478 -8.46 11.14 -3.60
C ILE A 478 -7.84 11.89 -4.78
N GLN A 479 -6.55 11.66 -5.05
CA GLN A 479 -5.81 12.45 -6.03
C GLN A 479 -5.92 11.87 -7.44
N GLY A 480 -6.22 10.58 -7.59
CA GLY A 480 -6.27 9.89 -8.89
C GLY A 480 -4.91 9.81 -9.61
N LEU A 481 -3.84 10.33 -9.01
CA LEU A 481 -2.50 10.41 -9.58
C LEU A 481 -1.59 9.34 -8.97
N LYS A 482 -0.76 8.73 -9.81
CA LYS A 482 0.33 7.85 -9.39
C LYS A 482 1.63 8.64 -9.37
N SER A 483 2.57 8.23 -8.52
CA SER A 483 3.93 8.83 -8.50
C SER A 483 4.60 8.80 -9.88
N SER A 484 4.34 7.76 -10.67
CA SER A 484 4.84 7.62 -12.05
C SER A 484 4.35 8.72 -12.99
N ASP A 485 3.21 9.33 -12.70
CA ASP A 485 2.56 10.29 -13.60
C ASP A 485 3.27 11.65 -13.55
N PHE A 486 3.92 11.98 -12.44
CA PHE A 486 4.63 13.24 -12.25
C PHE A 486 6.15 13.10 -12.05
N ALA A 487 6.67 11.91 -11.70
CA ALA A 487 8.12 11.70 -11.55
C ALA A 487 8.98 12.22 -12.72
N PRO A 488 8.58 12.07 -14.00
CA PRO A 488 9.35 12.61 -15.13
C PRO A 488 9.52 14.14 -15.13
N TYR A 489 8.65 14.88 -14.44
CA TYR A 489 8.73 16.34 -14.36
C TYR A 489 9.72 16.82 -13.28
N PHE A 490 10.03 15.96 -12.30
CA PHE A 490 10.94 16.24 -11.19
C PHE A 490 12.32 15.62 -11.44
N SER A 491 12.89 15.89 -12.61
CA SER A 491 14.32 15.59 -12.83
C SER A 491 15.17 16.44 -11.86
N ILE A 492 16.34 15.93 -11.47
CA ILE A 492 17.23 16.67 -10.56
C ILE A 492 17.54 18.07 -11.09
N GLY A 493 17.83 18.21 -12.39
CA GLY A 493 18.07 19.51 -13.01
C GLY A 493 16.87 20.47 -12.91
N ASN A 494 15.64 19.99 -13.15
CA ASN A 494 14.44 20.83 -13.01
C ASN A 494 14.21 21.24 -11.56
N CYS A 495 14.45 20.34 -10.61
CA CYS A 495 14.33 20.63 -9.18
C CYS A 495 15.35 21.68 -8.74
N MET A 496 16.61 21.57 -9.18
CA MET A 496 17.67 22.53 -8.87
C MET A 496 17.39 23.91 -9.48
N GLU A 497 16.90 23.97 -10.72
CA GLU A 497 16.47 25.23 -11.34
C GLU A 497 15.29 25.85 -10.58
N GLY A 498 14.30 25.03 -10.20
CA GLY A 498 13.18 25.49 -9.37
C GLY A 498 13.65 26.06 -8.02
N LEU A 499 14.65 25.42 -7.39
CA LEU A 499 15.25 25.90 -6.15
C LEU A 499 15.97 27.24 -6.37
N ASN A 500 16.77 27.36 -7.44
CA ASN A 500 17.45 28.60 -7.82
C ASN A 500 16.45 29.76 -7.99
N LEU A 501 15.33 29.54 -8.71
CA LEU A 501 14.29 30.54 -8.89
C LEU A 501 13.65 30.99 -7.57
N ILE A 502 13.43 30.06 -6.64
CA ILE A 502 12.90 30.38 -5.30
C ILE A 502 13.91 31.21 -4.51
N PHE A 503 15.18 30.82 -4.50
CA PHE A 503 16.24 31.53 -3.78
C PHE A 503 16.47 32.93 -4.34
N GLN A 504 16.46 33.07 -5.67
CA GLN A 504 16.57 34.36 -6.32
C GLN A 504 15.38 35.26 -5.97
N ALA A 505 14.15 34.73 -6.00
CA ALA A 505 12.96 35.53 -5.72
C ALA A 505 12.81 35.93 -4.25
N LEU A 506 13.24 35.09 -3.30
CA LEU A 506 13.06 35.32 -1.87
C LEU A 506 14.26 36.00 -1.20
N PHE A 507 15.47 35.68 -1.66
CA PHE A 507 16.72 36.07 -0.99
C PHE A 507 17.68 36.86 -1.89
N ASP A 508 17.35 37.04 -3.18
CA ASP A 508 18.24 37.67 -4.18
C ASP A 508 19.58 36.92 -4.31
N ILE A 509 19.56 35.60 -4.08
CA ILE A 509 20.70 34.69 -4.21
C ILE A 509 20.55 33.86 -5.48
N THR A 510 21.62 33.74 -6.26
CA THR A 510 21.68 32.85 -7.44
C THR A 510 22.56 31.65 -7.12
N LEU A 511 22.10 30.45 -7.49
CA LEU A 511 22.81 29.19 -7.30
C LEU A 511 23.45 28.75 -8.61
N GLU A 512 24.78 28.86 -8.73
CA GLU A 512 25.48 28.50 -9.96
C GLU A 512 26.24 27.17 -9.82
N PRO A 513 26.05 26.20 -10.74
CA PRO A 513 26.84 24.98 -10.72
C PRO A 513 28.30 25.26 -11.06
N CYS A 514 29.21 24.79 -10.22
CA CYS A 514 30.64 24.94 -10.40
C CYS A 514 31.29 23.62 -10.82
N VAL A 515 32.39 23.72 -11.56
CA VAL A 515 33.25 22.57 -11.82
C VAL A 515 34.02 22.28 -10.53
N LEU A 516 34.02 21.01 -10.12
CA LEU A 516 34.88 20.53 -9.04
C LEU A 516 36.32 20.52 -9.52
N GLU A 517 37.21 21.12 -8.74
CA GLU A 517 38.66 21.00 -8.93
C GLU A 517 39.15 19.61 -8.49
N GLU A 518 40.36 19.23 -8.88
CA GLU A 518 40.96 17.97 -8.40
C GLU A 518 41.05 17.99 -6.86
N GLY A 519 40.77 16.86 -6.21
CA GLY A 519 40.77 16.75 -4.74
C GLY A 519 39.53 17.30 -4.02
N GLU A 520 38.66 18.11 -4.65
CA GLU A 520 37.49 18.69 -3.96
C GLU A 520 36.38 17.69 -3.62
N SER A 521 36.42 16.48 -4.17
CA SER A 521 35.38 15.45 -3.98
C SER A 521 35.96 14.04 -4.03
N TRP A 522 35.27 13.09 -3.38
CA TRP A 522 35.53 11.65 -3.47
C TRP A 522 34.68 10.92 -4.51
N HIS A 523 33.69 11.57 -5.13
CA HIS A 523 32.79 10.92 -6.11
C HIS A 523 32.27 11.87 -7.19
N SER A 524 32.04 11.34 -8.39
CA SER A 524 31.52 12.10 -9.55
C SER A 524 30.08 12.58 -9.40
N ASP A 525 29.32 11.97 -8.50
CA ASP A 525 27.92 12.32 -8.22
C ASP A 525 27.79 13.50 -7.25
N VAL A 526 28.90 14.00 -6.72
CA VAL A 526 28.92 15.24 -5.93
C VAL A 526 28.89 16.42 -6.88
N HIS A 527 28.01 17.37 -6.61
CA HIS A 527 27.88 18.60 -7.39
C HIS A 527 28.15 19.81 -6.50
N LYS A 528 29.07 20.68 -6.94
CA LYS A 528 29.37 21.95 -6.27
C LYS A 528 28.48 23.04 -6.82
N ILE A 529 27.92 23.84 -5.90
CA ILE A 529 27.09 25.01 -6.21
C ILE A 529 27.66 26.16 -5.38
N ALA A 530 27.92 27.30 -6.01
CA ALA A 530 28.46 28.48 -5.34
C ALA A 530 27.74 29.75 -5.76
#